data_AF-A0A7J2S5V7-F1
#
_entry.id   AF-A0A7J2S5V7-F1
#
_cell.length_a   1.000
_cell.length_b   1.000
_cell.length_c   1.000
_cell.angle_alpha   90.00
_cell.angle_beta   90.00
_cell.angle_gamma   90.00
#
_symmetry.space_group_name_H-M   'P 1'
#
loop_
_entity.id
_entity.type
_entity.pdbx_description
1 polymer ?
#
loop_
_entity_poly.entity_id
_entity_poly.type
_entity_poly.pdbx_seq_one_letter_code
_entity_poly.pdbx_strand_id
1 'polypeptide(L)'
;MKSMLMFDKIDLVQQHLSSVEGGEGIFILDCKGNIVFANKRAKKIYKIKNEVKKLLMKERINFRKDNKEITIYPVFEEKEIKFFFGIIRDLEEIIKMQNYVNMAHQHVKNFRENIAHYFFNPIVIAKGYLDLLSEKNVEDRDKIEKIRTAIERIEAVVKNIVINGKIAE
;
A
#
# COMPACT_ATOMS: atom_id res chain seq x y z
N MET A 1 48.03 7.20 -9.03
CA MET A 1 47.99 5.84 -9.64
C MET A 1 47.42 4.74 -8.74
N LYS A 2 47.49 4.83 -7.40
CA LYS A 2 46.87 3.82 -6.50
C LYS A 2 45.33 3.76 -6.50
N SER A 3 44.64 4.84 -6.88
CA SER A 3 43.17 4.92 -6.92
C SER A 3 42.54 4.17 -8.09
N MET A 4 43.28 3.99 -9.19
CA MET A 4 42.81 3.28 -10.39
C MET A 4 42.74 1.76 -10.15
N LEU A 5 43.68 1.22 -9.36
CA LEU A 5 43.76 -0.19 -8.98
C LEU A 5 42.61 -0.69 -8.08
N MET A 6 41.88 0.21 -7.41
CA MET A 6 40.70 -0.15 -6.61
C MET A 6 39.47 -0.40 -7.50
N PHE A 7 39.35 0.30 -8.64
CA PHE A 7 38.22 0.15 -9.55
C PHE A 7 38.34 -1.09 -10.45
N ASP A 8 39.55 -1.42 -10.90
CA ASP A 8 39.80 -2.66 -11.64
C ASP A 8 39.53 -3.90 -10.75
N LYS A 9 39.72 -3.78 -9.43
CA LYS A 9 39.33 -4.83 -8.47
C LYS A 9 37.82 -4.92 -8.26
N ILE A 10 37.07 -3.82 -8.39
CA ILE A 10 35.59 -3.85 -8.32
C ILE A 10 35.03 -4.61 -9.54
N ASP A 11 35.67 -4.49 -10.71
CA ASP A 11 35.33 -5.30 -11.88
C ASP A 11 35.63 -6.80 -11.68
N LEU A 12 36.68 -7.16 -10.95
CA LEU A 12 36.94 -8.56 -10.55
C LEU A 12 35.96 -9.09 -9.48
N VAL A 13 35.42 -8.21 -8.62
CA VAL A 13 34.37 -8.55 -7.64
C VAL A 13 32.98 -8.73 -8.31
N GLN A 14 32.84 -8.40 -9.60
CA GLN A 14 31.60 -8.63 -10.37
C GLN A 14 31.09 -10.08 -10.29
N GLN A 15 31.96 -11.07 -10.03
CA GLN A 15 31.54 -12.46 -9.90
C GLN A 15 30.73 -12.78 -8.63
N HIS A 16 30.79 -11.94 -7.59
CA HIS A 16 30.08 -12.18 -6.31
C HIS A 16 28.92 -11.21 -6.02
N LEU A 17 28.69 -10.23 -6.88
CA LEU A 17 27.52 -9.33 -6.82
C LEU A 17 26.28 -9.91 -7.54
N SER A 18 26.35 -11.15 -8.04
CA SER A 18 25.17 -11.95 -8.42
C SER A 18 24.17 -12.12 -7.26
N SER A 19 24.62 -11.95 -6.02
CA SER A 19 23.75 -11.86 -4.82
C SER A 19 22.92 -10.57 -4.74
N VAL A 20 23.17 -9.58 -5.61
CA VAL A 20 22.35 -8.37 -5.79
C VAL A 20 21.34 -8.55 -6.94
N GLU A 21 20.79 -9.76 -7.08
CA GLU A 21 19.56 -10.02 -7.83
C GLU A 21 18.30 -9.61 -7.06
N GLY A 22 18.46 -9.07 -5.84
CA GLY A 22 17.40 -8.34 -5.15
C GLY A 22 16.80 -7.25 -6.05
N GLY A 23 15.48 -7.04 -5.96
CA GLY A 23 14.64 -6.11 -6.75
C GLY A 23 15.16 -4.70 -7.01
N GLU A 24 16.31 -4.33 -6.46
CA GLU A 24 16.80 -2.97 -6.29
C GLU A 24 17.85 -2.57 -7.33
N GLY A 25 17.83 -1.30 -7.71
CA GLY A 25 18.90 -0.67 -8.47
C GLY A 25 19.99 -0.17 -7.55
N ILE A 26 21.25 -0.46 -7.84
CA ILE A 26 22.39 0.01 -7.05
C ILE A 26 23.29 0.88 -7.92
N PHE A 27 23.73 2.01 -7.37
CA PHE A 27 24.70 2.90 -8.01
C PHE A 27 25.73 3.45 -7.00
N ILE A 28 26.90 3.83 -7.50
CA ILE A 28 27.95 4.50 -6.73
C ILE A 28 28.29 5.80 -7.45
N LEU A 29 28.41 6.89 -6.68
CA LEU A 29 28.85 8.19 -7.16
C LEU A 29 30.20 8.57 -6.55
N ASP A 30 31.04 9.28 -7.30
CA ASP A 30 32.23 9.92 -6.74
C ASP A 30 31.85 11.11 -5.83
N CYS A 31 32.83 11.70 -5.16
CA CYS A 31 32.63 12.87 -4.30
C CYS A 31 32.12 14.13 -5.05
N LYS A 32 32.15 14.14 -6.38
CA LYS A 32 31.62 15.20 -7.25
C LYS A 32 30.23 14.88 -7.80
N GLY A 33 29.70 13.70 -7.51
CA GLY A 33 28.39 13.24 -7.98
C GLY A 33 28.36 12.60 -9.36
N ASN A 34 29.50 12.21 -9.92
CA ASN A 34 29.54 11.45 -11.16
C ASN A 34 29.34 9.97 -10.86
N ILE A 35 28.57 9.28 -11.72
CA ILE A 35 28.34 7.85 -11.59
C ILE A 35 29.64 7.11 -11.89
N VAL A 36 30.10 6.34 -10.90
CA VAL A 36 31.26 5.45 -11.00
C VAL A 36 30.82 4.02 -11.28
N PHE A 37 29.65 3.64 -10.75
CA PHE A 37 29.06 2.33 -10.97
C PHE A 37 27.53 2.41 -11.00
N ALA A 38 26.89 1.58 -11.83
CA ALA A 38 25.44 1.37 -11.83
C ALA A 38 25.09 -0.02 -12.37
N ASN A 39 24.29 -0.77 -11.60
CA ASN A 39 23.75 -2.04 -12.07
C ASN A 39 22.66 -1.83 -13.15
N LYS A 40 22.19 -2.90 -13.83
CA LYS A 40 21.19 -2.82 -14.92
C LYS A 40 19.91 -2.07 -14.51
N ARG A 41 19.44 -2.24 -13.26
CA ARG A 41 18.24 -1.56 -12.73
C ARG A 41 18.49 -0.08 -12.46
N ALA A 42 19.70 0.28 -12.03
CA ALA A 42 20.11 1.66 -11.79
C ALA A 42 20.52 2.42 -13.06
N LYS A 43 20.91 1.73 -14.14
CA LYS A 43 21.33 2.37 -15.41
C LYS A 43 20.29 3.33 -15.96
N LYS A 44 18.99 3.12 -15.73
CA LYS A 44 17.91 4.02 -16.16
C LYS A 44 17.93 5.40 -15.49
N ILE A 45 18.79 5.62 -14.50
CA ILE A 45 18.94 6.88 -13.77
C ILE A 45 20.08 7.70 -14.38
N TYR A 46 19.78 8.42 -15.46
CA TYR A 46 20.78 9.26 -16.15
C TYR A 46 20.82 10.72 -15.64
N LYS A 47 19.99 11.10 -14.65
CA LYS A 47 19.79 12.52 -14.27
C LYS A 47 19.64 12.79 -12.76
N ILE A 48 20.50 12.20 -11.91
CA ILE A 48 20.58 12.55 -10.47
C ILE A 48 21.62 13.65 -10.16
N LYS A 49 22.42 14.08 -11.16
CA LYS A 49 23.50 15.08 -10.98
C LYS A 49 23.09 16.36 -10.22
N ASN A 50 21.87 16.85 -10.41
CA ASN A 50 21.40 18.09 -9.77
C ASN A 50 20.95 17.88 -8.31
N GLU A 51 20.44 16.70 -7.97
CA GLU A 51 20.04 16.35 -6.60
C GLU A 51 21.30 16.10 -5.75
N VAL A 52 22.39 15.64 -6.38
CA VAL A 52 23.69 15.41 -5.73
C VAL A 52 24.38 16.69 -5.30
N LYS A 53 24.20 17.82 -5.99
CA LYS A 53 24.78 19.09 -5.51
C LYS A 53 24.23 19.50 -4.13
N LYS A 54 23.08 18.97 -3.71
CA LYS A 54 22.54 19.11 -2.35
C LYS A 54 23.10 18.08 -1.34
N LEU A 55 23.87 17.07 -1.78
CA LEU A 55 24.46 15.98 -0.96
C LEU A 55 25.65 16.42 -0.08
N LEU A 56 26.03 17.69 -0.08
CA LEU A 56 27.18 18.20 0.69
C LEU A 56 26.93 18.26 2.22
N MET A 57 25.76 17.84 2.70
CA MET A 57 25.36 17.96 4.12
C MET A 57 25.67 16.74 5.02
N LYS A 58 26.55 15.81 4.61
CA LYS A 58 27.03 14.66 5.44
C LYS A 58 25.97 13.67 5.95
N GLU A 59 24.69 13.85 5.65
CA GLU A 59 23.62 12.96 6.10
C GLU A 59 23.13 12.01 5.00
N ARG A 60 22.50 10.89 5.41
CA ARG A 60 21.74 10.00 4.52
C ARG A 60 20.61 10.80 3.89
N ILE A 61 20.42 10.66 2.58
CA ILE A 61 19.29 11.26 1.88
C ILE A 61 18.34 10.16 1.41
N ASN A 62 17.05 10.36 1.63
CA ASN A 62 15.99 9.58 0.99
C ASN A 62 15.09 10.57 0.24
N PHE A 63 14.85 10.30 -1.04
CA PHE A 63 13.86 11.03 -1.81
C PHE A 63 13.12 10.10 -2.75
N ARG A 64 11.89 10.49 -3.10
CA ARG A 64 11.07 9.80 -4.08
C ARG A 64 11.12 10.54 -5.40
N LYS A 65 11.23 9.78 -6.49
CA LYS A 65 11.16 10.27 -7.86
C LYS A 65 10.30 9.30 -8.66
N ASP A 66 9.15 9.77 -9.11
CA ASP A 66 8.10 8.94 -9.70
C ASP A 66 7.73 7.77 -8.75
N ASN A 67 7.66 6.54 -9.26
CA ASN A 67 7.40 5.33 -8.46
C ASN A 67 8.66 4.75 -7.82
N LYS A 68 9.76 5.50 -7.72
CA LYS A 68 11.02 5.00 -7.19
C LYS A 68 11.41 5.72 -5.92
N GLU A 69 11.83 4.95 -4.93
CA GLU A 69 12.49 5.45 -3.74
C GLU A 69 13.99 5.38 -3.95
N ILE A 70 14.68 6.49 -3.77
CA ILE A 70 16.12 6.59 -3.93
C ILE A 70 16.70 6.95 -2.56
N THR A 71 17.53 6.06 -2.03
CA THR A 71 18.27 6.30 -0.81
C THR A 71 19.76 6.40 -1.14
N ILE A 72 20.41 7.44 -0.65
CA ILE A 72 21.84 7.70 -0.84
C ILE A 72 22.52 7.77 0.51
N TYR A 73 23.60 7.00 0.65
CA TYR A 73 24.45 6.89 1.82
C TYR A 73 25.83 7.47 1.51
N PRO A 74 26.32 8.48 2.26
CA PRO A 74 27.70 8.92 2.16
C PRO A 74 28.63 7.85 2.75
N VAL A 75 29.76 7.60 2.08
CA VAL A 75 30.81 6.71 2.57
C VAL A 75 32.05 7.53 2.91
N PHE A 76 32.53 7.37 4.13
CA PHE A 76 33.61 8.17 4.70
C PHE A 76 34.90 7.35 4.85
N GLU A 77 36.03 8.01 4.63
CA GLU A 77 37.37 7.55 4.98
C GLU A 77 38.07 8.69 5.70
N GLU A 78 38.61 8.44 6.90
CA GLU A 78 39.31 9.47 7.71
C GLU A 78 38.50 10.77 7.92
N LYS A 79 37.17 10.66 8.05
CA LYS A 79 36.18 11.76 8.19
C LYS A 79 35.93 12.60 6.92
N GLU A 80 36.53 12.22 5.79
CA GLU A 80 36.23 12.80 4.48
C GLU A 80 35.31 11.89 3.67
N ILE A 81 34.39 12.48 2.90
CA ILE A 81 33.51 11.72 2.00
C ILE A 81 34.33 11.25 0.80
N LYS A 82 34.43 9.93 0.59
CA LYS A 82 35.11 9.35 -0.57
C LYS A 82 34.16 9.10 -1.74
N PHE A 83 32.97 8.57 -1.46
CA PHE A 83 31.96 8.26 -2.46
C PHE A 83 30.57 8.22 -1.83
N PHE A 84 29.54 8.16 -2.67
CA PHE A 84 28.17 7.95 -2.25
C PHE A 84 27.66 6.62 -2.79
N PHE A 85 27.00 5.84 -1.94
CA PHE A 85 26.35 4.59 -2.28
C PHE A 85 24.83 4.80 -2.36
N GLY A 86 24.22 4.45 -3.48
CA GLY A 86 22.81 4.66 -3.75
C GLY A 86 22.05 3.37 -3.98
N ILE A 87 20.88 3.27 -3.38
CA ILE A 87 19.89 2.21 -3.59
C ILE A 87 18.62 2.83 -4.19
N ILE A 88 18.06 2.14 -5.16
CA ILE A 88 16.82 2.49 -5.86
C ILE A 88 15.87 1.34 -5.66
N ARG A 89 14.73 1.60 -5.03
CA ARG A 89 13.66 0.64 -4.88
C ARG A 89 12.48 1.07 -5.74
N ASP A 90 11.95 0.13 -6.52
CA ASP A 90 10.68 0.32 -7.21
C ASP A 90 9.54 0.13 -6.22
N LEU A 91 8.66 1.11 -6.12
CA LEU A 91 7.49 1.09 -5.24
C LEU A 91 6.22 0.67 -5.98
N GLU A 92 6.25 0.43 -7.29
CA GLU A 92 5.05 0.18 -8.08
C GLU A 92 4.24 -1.01 -7.56
N GLU A 93 4.88 -2.15 -7.29
CA GLU A 93 4.20 -3.33 -6.74
C GLU A 93 3.64 -3.06 -5.34
N ILE A 94 4.38 -2.36 -4.49
CA ILE A 94 3.94 -2.01 -3.14
C ILE A 94 2.71 -1.12 -3.20
N ILE A 95 2.71 -0.12 -4.08
CA ILE A 95 1.57 0.79 -4.29
C ILE A 95 0.35 0.00 -4.81
N LYS A 96 0.54 -0.92 -5.76
CA LYS A 96 -0.55 -1.77 -6.28
C LYS A 96 -1.13 -2.67 -5.19
N MET A 97 -0.29 -3.32 -4.39
CA MET A 97 -0.72 -4.16 -3.28
C MET A 97 -1.48 -3.34 -2.22
N GLN A 98 -0.97 -2.15 -1.87
CA GLN A 98 -1.63 -1.27 -0.91
C GLN A 98 -3.03 -0.87 -1.40
N ASN A 99 -3.15 -0.51 -2.68
CA ASN A 99 -4.44 -0.17 -3.27
C ASN A 99 -5.41 -1.36 -3.26
N TYR A 100 -4.93 -2.56 -3.59
CA TYR A 100 -5.76 -3.77 -3.54
C TYR A 100 -6.28 -4.05 -2.13
N VAL A 101 -5.41 -3.96 -1.11
CA VAL A 101 -5.79 -4.13 0.29
C VAL A 101 -6.82 -3.07 0.72
N ASN A 102 -6.60 -1.81 0.36
CA ASN A 102 -7.53 -0.72 0.69
C ASN A 102 -8.90 -0.93 0.04
N MET A 103 -8.94 -1.34 -1.23
CA MET A 103 -10.19 -1.66 -1.93
C MET A 103 -10.92 -2.82 -1.27
N ALA A 104 -10.22 -3.93 -0.98
CA ALA A 104 -10.80 -5.08 -0.30
C ALA A 104 -11.36 -4.70 1.08
N HIS A 105 -10.63 -3.89 1.85
CA HIS A 105 -11.09 -3.38 3.13
C HIS A 105 -12.37 -2.54 2.99
N GLN A 106 -12.42 -1.65 2.00
CA GLN A 106 -13.60 -0.83 1.74
C GLN A 106 -14.80 -1.68 1.33
N HIS A 107 -14.60 -2.71 0.51
CA HIS A 107 -15.66 -3.66 0.15
C HIS A 107 -16.23 -4.37 1.37
N VAL A 108 -15.38 -4.85 2.29
CA VAL A 108 -15.82 -5.49 3.53
C VAL A 108 -16.60 -4.50 4.42
N LYS A 109 -16.11 -3.25 4.54
CA LYS A 109 -16.80 -2.21 5.31
C LYS A 109 -18.20 -1.93 4.76
N ASN A 110 -18.29 -1.67 3.46
CA ASN A 110 -19.57 -1.42 2.78
C ASN A 110 -20.51 -2.62 2.90
N PHE A 111 -19.98 -3.85 2.76
CA PHE A 111 -20.77 -5.06 2.94
C PHE A 111 -21.36 -5.15 4.35
N ARG A 112 -20.55 -4.93 5.39
CA ARG A 112 -21.03 -4.94 6.80
C ARG A 112 -22.09 -3.88 7.05
N GLU A 113 -21.91 -2.68 6.51
CA GLU A 113 -22.86 -1.58 6.63
C GLU A 113 -24.20 -1.91 5.94
N ASN A 114 -24.13 -2.43 4.71
CA ASN A 114 -25.31 -2.90 3.98
C ASN A 114 -26.04 -4.02 4.73
N ILE A 115 -25.32 -5.01 5.25
CA ILE A 115 -25.93 -6.09 6.03
C ILE A 115 -26.62 -5.55 7.29
N ALA A 116 -25.98 -4.63 8.00
CA ALA A 116 -26.56 -4.03 9.19
C ALA A 116 -27.86 -3.27 8.84
N HIS A 117 -27.81 -2.43 7.80
CA HIS A 117 -28.93 -1.58 7.42
C HIS A 117 -30.12 -2.38 6.87
N TYR A 118 -29.87 -3.28 5.92
CA TYR A 118 -30.92 -3.96 5.18
C TYR A 118 -31.44 -5.23 5.82
N PHE A 119 -30.67 -5.84 6.74
CA PHE A 119 -31.08 -7.07 7.43
C PHE A 119 -31.16 -6.89 8.94
N PHE A 120 -30.04 -6.54 9.57
CA PHE A 120 -29.97 -6.56 11.03
C PHE A 120 -30.96 -5.57 11.67
N ASN A 121 -31.05 -4.36 11.14
CA ASN A 121 -31.95 -3.33 11.65
C ASN A 121 -33.43 -3.76 11.56
N PRO A 122 -33.98 -4.17 10.40
CA PRO A 122 -35.32 -4.73 10.33
C PRO A 122 -35.55 -5.93 11.27
N ILE A 123 -34.58 -6.86 11.40
CA ILE A 123 -34.70 -8.02 12.30
C ILE A 123 -34.82 -7.59 13.76
N VAL A 124 -33.97 -6.65 14.21
CA VAL A 124 -34.01 -6.12 15.58
C VAL A 124 -35.35 -5.42 15.85
N ILE A 125 -35.87 -4.66 14.89
CA ILE A 125 -37.18 -4.01 15.00
C ILE A 125 -38.29 -5.05 15.16
N ALA A 126 -38.34 -6.05 14.27
CA ALA A 126 -39.34 -7.11 14.33
C ALA A 126 -39.28 -7.86 15.66
N LYS A 127 -38.07 -8.23 16.11
CA LYS A 127 -37.86 -8.92 17.38
C LYS A 127 -38.32 -8.08 18.57
N GLY A 128 -37.97 -6.79 18.63
CA GLY A 128 -38.39 -5.92 19.72
C GLY A 128 -39.90 -5.77 19.83
N TYR A 129 -40.63 -5.71 18.71
CA TYR A 129 -42.09 -5.68 18.73
C TYR A 129 -42.71 -7.03 19.13
N LEU A 130 -42.11 -8.15 18.74
CA LEU A 130 -42.53 -9.50 19.18
C LEU A 130 -42.37 -9.68 20.69
N ASP A 131 -41.25 -9.21 21.26
CA ASP A 131 -41.00 -9.24 22.71
C ASP A 131 -42.09 -8.44 23.45
N LEU A 132 -42.41 -7.22 22.98
CA LEU A 132 -43.47 -6.38 23.56
C LEU A 132 -44.88 -6.97 23.46
N LEU A 133 -45.18 -7.75 22.42
CA LEU A 133 -46.46 -8.46 22.28
C LEU A 133 -46.55 -9.63 23.27
N SER A 134 -45.44 -10.36 23.44
CA SER A 134 -45.34 -11.52 24.33
C SER A 134 -45.50 -11.15 25.80
N GLU A 135 -45.07 -9.96 26.21
CA GLU A 135 -45.18 -9.48 27.60
C GLU A 135 -46.61 -9.02 27.99
N LYS A 136 -47.40 -8.50 27.04
CA LYS A 136 -48.64 -7.78 27.35
C LYS A 136 -49.93 -8.59 27.20
N ASN A 137 -49.92 -9.79 26.60
CA ASN A 137 -51.11 -10.64 26.38
C ASN A 137 -52.32 -9.87 25.80
N VAL A 138 -52.07 -8.84 24.99
CA VAL A 138 -53.09 -8.04 24.30
C VAL A 138 -52.70 -7.95 22.83
N GLU A 139 -53.65 -8.28 21.94
CA GLU A 139 -53.46 -8.10 20.50
C GLU A 139 -53.32 -6.60 20.17
N ASP A 140 -52.11 -6.22 19.76
CA ASP A 140 -51.78 -4.86 19.35
C ASP A 140 -51.49 -4.86 17.84
N ARG A 141 -52.53 -4.55 17.05
CA ARG A 141 -52.48 -4.56 15.58
C ARG A 141 -51.35 -3.69 15.04
N ASP A 142 -51.05 -2.55 15.66
CA ASP A 142 -50.01 -1.64 15.18
C ASP A 142 -48.63 -2.26 15.28
N LYS A 143 -48.36 -3.05 16.34
CA LYS A 143 -47.09 -3.78 16.47
C LYS A 143 -46.98 -4.92 15.46
N ILE A 144 -48.07 -5.64 15.22
CA ILE A 144 -48.12 -6.72 14.22
C ILE A 144 -47.83 -6.16 12.82
N GLU A 145 -48.43 -5.02 12.47
CA GLU A 145 -48.16 -4.33 11.20
C GLU A 145 -46.69 -3.92 11.07
N LYS A 146 -46.08 -3.37 12.12
CA LYS A 146 -44.66 -3.00 12.11
C LYS A 146 -43.74 -4.21 11.94
N ILE A 147 -44.06 -5.35 12.54
CA ILE A 147 -43.35 -6.61 12.32
C ILE A 147 -43.47 -7.03 10.86
N ARG A 148 -44.68 -6.99 10.29
CA ARG A 148 -44.92 -7.36 8.89
C ARG A 148 -44.12 -6.48 7.94
N THR A 149 -44.16 -5.15 8.10
CA THR A 149 -43.36 -4.22 7.28
C THR A 149 -41.87 -4.50 7.38
N ALA A 150 -41.36 -4.82 8.57
CA ALA A 150 -39.93 -5.15 8.73
C ALA A 150 -39.54 -6.43 7.99
N ILE A 151 -40.40 -7.46 7.99
CA ILE A 151 -40.19 -8.71 7.26
C ILE A 151 -40.27 -8.47 5.75
N GLU A 152 -41.29 -7.74 5.27
CA GLU A 152 -41.47 -7.41 3.84
C GLU A 152 -40.24 -6.67 3.27
N ARG A 153 -39.60 -5.78 4.07
CA ARG A 153 -38.36 -5.11 3.67
C ARG A 153 -37.20 -6.08 3.49
N ILE A 154 -37.04 -7.06 4.38
CA ILE A 154 -36.00 -8.10 4.23
C ILE A 154 -36.27 -8.94 2.98
N GLU A 155 -37.52 -9.32 2.73
CA GLU A 155 -37.91 -10.11 1.56
C GLU A 155 -37.61 -9.36 0.24
N ALA A 156 -37.91 -8.06 0.20
CA ALA A 156 -37.59 -7.21 -0.95
C ALA A 156 -36.07 -7.20 -1.24
N VAL A 157 -35.24 -7.03 -0.20
CA VAL A 157 -33.78 -7.05 -0.33
C VAL A 157 -33.29 -8.42 -0.81
N VAL A 158 -33.79 -9.53 -0.25
CA VAL A 158 -33.41 -10.89 -0.68
C VAL A 158 -33.77 -11.11 -2.15
N LYS A 159 -34.98 -10.69 -2.56
CA LYS A 159 -35.42 -10.78 -3.95
C LYS A 159 -34.51 -9.98 -4.88
N ASN A 160 -34.09 -8.79 -4.48
CA ASN A 160 -33.19 -7.95 -5.27
C ASN A 160 -31.78 -8.55 -5.39
N ILE A 161 -31.27 -9.21 -4.34
CA ILE A 161 -30.01 -9.95 -4.40
C ILE A 161 -30.10 -11.12 -5.39
N VAL A 162 -31.17 -11.91 -5.33
CA VAL A 162 -31.34 -13.08 -6.21
C VAL A 162 -31.52 -12.68 -7.68
N ILE A 163 -32.28 -11.62 -7.96
CA ILE A 163 -32.59 -11.21 -9.34
C ILE A 163 -31.49 -10.33 -9.93
N ASN A 164 -30.98 -9.36 -9.15
CA ASN A 164 -30.11 -8.30 -9.65
C ASN A 164 -28.70 -8.31 -9.04
N GLY A 165 -28.42 -9.16 -8.06
CA GLY A 165 -27.12 -9.23 -7.37
C GLY A 165 -26.81 -8.02 -6.48
N LYS A 166 -27.82 -7.24 -6.07
CA LYS A 166 -27.65 -5.98 -5.32
C LYS A 166 -28.29 -6.06 -3.95
N ILE A 167 -27.57 -5.57 -2.94
CA ILE A 167 -28.10 -5.40 -1.58
C ILE A 167 -28.75 -4.01 -1.49
N ALA A 168 -30.03 -3.96 -1.84
CA ALA A 168 -30.87 -2.77 -1.75
C ALA A 168 -32.34 -3.19 -1.68
N GLU A 169 -33.20 -2.36 -1.11
CA GLU A 169 -34.66 -2.51 -1.15
C GLU A 169 -35.21 -2.33 -2.58
#